data_AF-A0A075FQ48-F1
#
_entry.id   AF-A0A075FQ48-F1
#
_cell.length_a   1.000
_cell.length_b   1.000
_cell.length_c   1.000
_cell.angle_alpha   90.00
_cell.angle_beta   90.00
_cell.angle_gamma   90.00
#
_symmetry.space_group_name_H-M   'P 1'
#
loop_
_entity.id
_entity.type
_entity.pdbx_description
1 polymer ?
#
loop_
_entity_poly.entity_id
_entity_poly.type
_entity_poly.pdbx_seq_one_letter_code
_entity_poly.pdbx_strand_id
1 'polypeptide(L)' 'MSIPLTVLLRDILKLTKTYSETKIIIEANQVKIDGRVRKDPNYPVGLMDVIEITK' A
#
# COMPACT_ATOMS: atom_id res chain seq x y z
N MET A 1 4.77 -7.32 -14.24
CA MET A 1 4.10 -8.00 -13.10
C MET A 1 3.65 -6.94 -12.13
N SER A 2 2.43 -7.06 -11.61
CA SER A 2 1.89 -6.14 -10.60
C SER A 2 1.27 -6.93 -9.46
N ILE A 3 1.36 -6.41 -8.25
CA ILE A 3 0.74 -6.99 -7.06
C ILE A 3 -0.18 -5.96 -6.40
N PRO A 4 -1.26 -6.39 -5.73
CA PRO A 4 -2.12 -5.45 -5.01
C PRO A 4 -1.36 -4.76 -3.88
N LEU A 5 -1.65 -3.47 -3.66
CA LEU A 5 -1.11 -2.67 -2.56
C LEU A 5 -1.32 -3.35 -1.20
N THR A 6 -2.47 -4.00 -1.01
CA THR A 6 -2.76 -4.78 0.20
C THR A 6 -1.76 -5.91 0.45
N VAL A 7 -1.43 -6.67 -0.60
CA VAL A 7 -0.49 -7.80 -0.53
C VAL A 7 0.91 -7.29 -0.24
N LEU A 8 1.29 -6.19 -0.88
CA LEU A 8 2.58 -5.56 -0.62
C LEU A 8 2.71 -5.09 0.84
N LEU A 9 1.70 -4.41 1.39
CA LEU A 9 1.75 -3.90 2.77
C LEU A 9 1.73 -5.02 3.82
N ARG A 10 0.94 -6.07 3.61
CA ARG A 10 0.76 -7.17 4.58
C ARG A 10 1.79 -8.27 4.44
N ASP A 11 2.00 -8.78 3.23
CA ASP A 11 2.73 -10.03 3.00
C ASP A 11 4.23 -9.78 2.71
N ILE A 12 4.55 -8.67 2.03
CA ILE A 12 5.93 -8.31 1.68
C ILE A 12 6.56 -7.43 2.75
N LEU A 13 5.96 -6.26 3.03
CA LEU A 13 6.49 -5.29 3.98
C LEU A 13 6.11 -5.58 5.43
N LYS A 14 5.09 -6.42 5.67
CA LYS A 14 4.61 -6.85 6.99
C LYS A 14 4.31 -5.68 7.94
N LEU A 15 3.80 -4.58 7.39
CA LEU A 15 3.42 -3.38 8.14
C LEU A 15 2.08 -3.56 8.87
N THR A 16 1.23 -4.43 8.33
CA THR A 16 -0.08 -4.79 8.87
C THR A 16 -0.22 -6.30 8.94
N LYS A 17 -1.10 -6.77 9.82
CA LYS A 17 -1.40 -8.20 10.00
C LYS A 17 -2.72 -8.58 9.37
N THR A 18 -3.70 -7.67 9.36
CA THR A 18 -5.05 -7.93 8.85
C THR A 18 -5.42 -7.00 7.71
N TYR A 19 -6.37 -7.43 6.87
CA TYR A 19 -6.93 -6.59 5.81
C TYR A 19 -7.51 -5.28 6.36
N SER A 20 -8.17 -5.33 7.52
CA SER A 20 -8.78 -4.17 8.16
C SER A 20 -7.73 -3.13 8.56
N GLU A 21 -6.60 -3.55 9.14
CA GLU A 21 -5.48 -2.65 9.45
C GLU A 21 -4.89 -2.01 8.19
N THR A 22 -4.70 -2.80 7.13
CA THR A 22 -4.21 -2.29 5.85
C THR A 22 -5.13 -1.22 5.28
N LYS A 23 -6.45 -1.47 5.35
CA LYS A 23 -7.46 -0.52 4.87
C LYS A 23 -7.39 0.80 5.65
N ILE A 24 -7.23 0.76 6.97
CA ILE A 24 -7.11 1.96 7.81
C ILE A 24 -5.92 2.83 7.37
N ILE A 25 -4.74 2.25 7.15
CA ILE A 25 -3.53 2.99 6.75
C ILE A 25 -3.68 3.59 5.35
N ILE A 26 -4.27 2.83 4.43
CA ILE A 26 -4.53 3.28 3.06
C ILE A 26 -5.54 4.44 3.05
N GLU A 27 -6.61 4.35 3.83
CA GLU A 27 -7.62 5.41 3.96
C GLU A 27 -7.08 6.66 4.66
N ALA A 28 -6.11 6.50 5.56
CA ALA A 28 -5.45 7.59 6.29
C ALA A 28 -4.55 8.49 5.40
N ASN A 29 -4.46 8.26 4.08
CA ASN A 29 -3.57 8.96 3.14
C ASN A 29 -2.07 8.74 3.43
N GLN A 30 -1.72 7.73 4.22
CA GLN A 30 -0.34 7.49 4.64
C GLN A 30 0.49 6.82 3.54
N VAL A 31 -0.14 6.29 2.49
CA VAL A 31 0.54 5.56 1.41
C VAL A 31 0.53 6.37 0.12
N LYS A 32 1.73 6.65 -0.41
CA LYS A 32 1.93 7.25 -1.72
C LYS A 32 2.71 6.30 -2.62
N ILE A 33 2.33 6.30 -3.89
CA ILE A 33 3.02 5.58 -4.95
C ILE A 33 3.37 6.59 -6.02
N ASP A 34 4.66 6.71 -6.33
CA ASP A 34 5.24 7.70 -7.25
C ASP A 34 4.77 9.13 -6.92
N GLY A 35 4.80 9.48 -5.62
CA GLY A 35 4.40 10.79 -5.11
C GLY A 35 2.89 11.04 -5.06
N ARG A 36 2.04 10.10 -5.49
CA ARG A 36 0.57 10.25 -5.47
C ARG A 36 -0.04 9.41 -4.35
N VAL A 37 -0.90 10.02 -3.53
CA VAL A 37 -1.66 9.31 -2.49
C VAL A 37 -2.57 8.27 -3.13
N ARG A 38 -2.49 7.01 -2.68
CA ARG A 38 -3.35 5.91 -3.16
C ARG A 38 -4.21 5.40 -2.02
N LYS A 39 -5.52 5.44 -2.24
CA LYS A 39 -6.55 4.98 -1.29
C LYS A 39 -7.21 3.66 -1.68
N ASP A 40 -6.84 3.10 -2.83
CA ASP A 40 -7.41 1.85 -3.30
C ASP A 40 -6.57 0.67 -2.79
N PRO A 41 -7.12 -0.22 -1.95
CA PRO A 41 -6.42 -1.40 -1.45
C PRO A 41 -6.00 -2.39 -2.56
N ASN A 42 -6.71 -2.37 -3.69
CA ASN A 42 -6.44 -3.22 -4.85
C ASN A 42 -5.60 -2.51 -5.90
N TYR A 43 -5.04 -1.34 -5.59
CA TYR A 43 -4.18 -0.60 -6.50
C TYR A 43 -3.02 -1.49 -6.97
N PRO A 44 -2.80 -1.66 -8.28
CA PRO A 44 -1.73 -2.48 -8.81
C PRO A 44 -0.40 -1.76 -8.62
N VAL A 45 0.50 -2.35 -7.82
CA VAL A 45 1.86 -1.87 -7.61
C VAL A 45 2.81 -2.61 -8.54
N GLY A 46 3.55 -1.86 -9.35
CA GLY A 46 4.59 -2.37 -10.22
C GLY A 46 5.91 -2.64 -9.50
N LEU A 47 6.81 -3.37 -10.16
CA LEU A 47 8.14 -3.69 -9.63
C LEU A 47 9.04 -2.46 -9.45
N MET A 48 8.82 -1.42 -10.25
CA MET A 48 9.64 -0.19 -10.28
C MET A 48 8.96 1.01 -9.59
N ASP A 49 7.79 0.79 -9.01
CA ASP A 49 7.03 1.86 -8.35
C ASP A 49 7.70 2.22 -7.02
N VAL A 50 7.84 3.52 -6.74
CA VAL A 50 8.40 4.00 -5.48
C VAL A 50 7.26 4.19 -4.48
N ILE A 51 7.39 3.56 -3.32
CA ILE A 51 6.39 3.58 -2.26
C ILE A 51 6.89 4.42 -1.11
N GLU A 52 6.13 5.45 -0.76
CA GLU A 52 6.39 6.29 0.40
C GLU A 52 5.29 6.06 1.43
N ILE A 53 5.70 5.74 2.66
CA ILE A 53 4.79 5.60 3.79
C ILE A 53 5.06 6.76 4.74
N THR A 54 4.11 7.69 4.82
CA THR A 54 4.17 8.83 5.74
C THR A 54 3.51 8.41 7.05
N LYS A 55 4.22 8.55 8.17
CA LYS A 55 3.68 8.26 9.49
C LYS A 55 2.75 9.37 9.96
#